data_AF-A0A246DXQ9-F1
#
_entry.id   AF-A0A246DXQ9-F1
#
_cell.length_a   1.000
_cell.length_b   1.000
_cell.length_c   1.000
_cell.angle_alpha   90.00
_cell.angle_beta   90.00
_cell.angle_gamma   90.00
#
_symmetry.space_group_name_H-M   'P 1'
#
loop_
_entity.id
_entity.type
_entity.pdbx_description
1 polymer ?
#
loop_
_entity_poly.entity_id
_entity_poly.type
_entity_poly.pdbx_seq_one_letter_code
_entity_poly.pdbx_strand_id
1 'polypeptide(L)'
;MSYRVSVASISHYAKARLRRSLKARQVRDDVLRSGLRQARHVVISVIRDEGHRLAFFLQYYRNLGFEHFICIDNGSTDGTAELLSGFDDVSLLSAHGSYKAARFGNDWINEVINRYCREKWVLYVDADEFLVYPHCDSCPIDQLTAYIESTGGHSLRSVMIDMYSSRPVLENICEPGRNPLEVCNLFDRSGYVAHFDERNGTIWIKGGVRGRIYFRDRLWDGPALNKIPLVYVTGERLFLKSSHQVWPLSLNLGDMRGALGVSGALLHFKFLSTFVHKVADAAHRSQHTEEYTVYSSDKDMGDFVHDDTGTYTSWKDLSDHGLIQGEGWKNWKNISGSEI
;
A
#
# COMPACT_ATOMS: atom_id res chain seq x y z
N MET A 1 21.07 -17.15 -1.57
CA MET A 1 21.17 -15.68 -1.36
C MET A 1 22.65 -15.28 -1.45
N SER A 2 23.03 -14.33 -2.29
CA SER A 2 24.43 -13.89 -2.46
C SER A 2 24.98 -13.25 -1.16
N TYR A 3 26.29 -13.37 -0.90
CA TYR A 3 26.96 -12.81 0.29
C TYR A 3 26.64 -11.32 0.52
N ARG A 4 26.59 -10.52 -0.56
CA ARG A 4 26.26 -9.09 -0.50
C ARG A 4 24.83 -8.82 -0.02
N VAL A 5 23.87 -9.64 -0.43
CA VAL A 5 22.46 -9.56 -0.01
C VAL A 5 22.33 -9.94 1.46
N SER A 6 23.11 -10.93 1.92
CA SER A 6 23.15 -11.35 3.33
C SER A 6 23.61 -10.21 4.26
N VAL A 7 24.72 -9.53 3.92
CA VAL A 7 25.23 -8.39 4.70
C VAL A 7 24.25 -7.20 4.69
N ALA A 8 23.68 -6.86 3.54
CA ALA A 8 22.66 -5.81 3.44
C ALA A 8 21.43 -6.13 4.30
N SER A 9 20.96 -7.37 4.26
CA SER A 9 19.82 -7.86 5.05
C SER A 9 20.03 -7.68 6.55
N ILE A 10 21.21 -8.05 7.08
CA ILE A 10 21.54 -7.89 8.51
C ILE A 10 21.56 -6.42 8.91
N SER A 11 22.16 -5.55 8.09
CA SER A 11 22.22 -4.12 8.37
C SER A 11 20.84 -3.47 8.40
N HIS A 12 19.98 -3.82 7.42
CA HIS A 12 18.60 -3.34 7.37
C HIS A 12 17.80 -3.77 8.58
N TYR A 13 17.89 -5.05 8.94
CA TYR A 13 17.25 -5.60 10.14
C TYR A 13 17.66 -4.85 11.40
N ALA A 14 18.96 -4.76 11.68
CA ALA A 14 19.46 -4.12 12.90
C ALA A 14 19.01 -2.66 13.01
N LYS A 15 19.10 -1.90 11.90
CA LYS A 15 18.69 -0.50 11.86
C LYS A 15 17.19 -0.33 12.04
N ALA A 16 16.36 -1.13 11.36
CA ALA A 16 14.91 -1.03 11.45
C ALA A 16 14.40 -1.48 12.82
N ARG A 17 14.96 -2.57 13.38
CA ARG A 17 14.64 -3.03 14.74
C ARG A 17 15.00 -1.98 15.80
N LEU A 18 16.17 -1.37 15.72
CA LEU A 18 16.57 -0.30 16.64
C LEU A 18 15.60 0.89 16.57
N ARG A 19 15.30 1.38 15.35
CA ARG A 19 14.38 2.51 15.16
C ARG A 19 12.98 2.21 15.70
N ARG A 20 12.43 1.06 15.37
CA ARG A 20 11.14 0.58 15.90
C ARG A 20 11.15 0.63 17.43
N SER A 21 12.16 0.05 18.09
CA SER A 21 12.26 0.07 19.56
C SER A 21 12.33 1.48 20.14
N LEU A 22 13.04 2.41 19.48
CA LEU A 22 13.10 3.81 19.91
C LEU A 22 11.76 4.54 19.74
N LYS A 23 10.96 4.15 18.75
CA LYS A 23 9.65 4.75 18.44
C LYS A 23 8.48 4.05 19.13
N ALA A 24 8.71 2.90 19.77
CA ALA A 24 7.64 2.10 20.37
C ALA A 24 6.85 2.84 21.45
N ARG A 25 7.50 3.75 22.21
CA ARG A 25 6.85 4.59 23.23
C ARG A 25 6.01 5.72 22.66
N GLN A 26 6.08 5.98 21.35
CA GLN A 26 5.27 7.01 20.70
C GLN A 26 3.90 6.50 20.30
N VAL A 27 3.68 5.17 20.31
CA VAL A 27 2.42 4.54 19.96
C VAL A 27 1.69 4.12 21.22
N ARG A 28 0.44 4.53 21.36
CA ARG A 28 -0.44 4.19 22.47
C ARG A 28 -1.67 3.45 21.97
N ASP A 29 -2.07 2.43 22.73
CA ASP A 29 -3.29 1.70 22.50
C ASP A 29 -4.48 2.48 23.09
N ASP A 30 -5.31 3.09 22.24
CA ASP A 30 -6.49 3.85 22.70
C ASP A 30 -7.72 2.95 22.75
N VAL A 31 -7.96 2.19 21.67
CA VAL A 31 -9.03 1.20 21.56
C VAL A 31 -8.45 -0.07 20.93
N LEU A 32 -8.27 -1.13 21.72
CA LEU A 32 -7.93 -2.45 21.20
C LEU A 32 -9.14 -3.37 21.24
N ARG A 33 -9.60 -3.75 20.06
CA ARG A 33 -10.73 -4.66 19.89
C ARG A 33 -10.28 -6.11 20.02
N SER A 34 -11.12 -6.94 20.62
CA SER A 34 -10.85 -8.37 20.81
C SER A 34 -10.78 -9.13 19.48
N GLY A 35 -11.51 -8.68 18.45
CA GLY A 35 -11.52 -9.26 17.10
C GLY A 35 -10.13 -9.41 16.49
N LEU A 36 -9.20 -8.49 16.82
CA LEU A 36 -7.82 -8.52 16.34
C LEU A 36 -7.11 -9.83 16.67
N ARG A 37 -7.43 -10.45 17.82
CA ARG A 37 -6.82 -11.73 18.21
C ARG A 37 -7.23 -12.87 17.28
N GLN A 38 -8.49 -12.91 16.85
CA GLN A 38 -9.03 -13.95 16.00
C GLN A 38 -8.77 -13.72 14.51
N ALA A 39 -8.57 -12.47 14.10
CA ALA A 39 -8.36 -12.13 12.69
C ALA A 39 -7.08 -12.78 12.12
N ARG A 40 -7.18 -13.38 10.94
CA ARG A 40 -6.07 -13.82 10.10
C ARG A 40 -5.64 -12.73 9.12
N HIS A 41 -6.56 -11.87 8.66
CA HIS A 41 -6.28 -10.82 7.67
C HIS A 41 -6.55 -9.43 8.23
N VAL A 42 -5.49 -8.64 8.35
CA VAL A 42 -5.51 -7.34 9.01
C VAL A 42 -5.05 -6.24 8.06
N VAL A 43 -5.79 -5.15 7.98
CA VAL A 43 -5.33 -3.91 7.33
C VAL A 43 -4.69 -3.01 8.38
N ILE A 44 -3.55 -2.41 8.05
CA ILE A 44 -2.90 -1.40 8.88
C ILE A 44 -2.65 -0.12 8.08
N SER A 45 -3.00 1.02 8.67
CA SER A 45 -2.79 2.33 8.05
C SER A 45 -2.39 3.37 9.10
N VAL A 46 -1.56 4.33 8.71
CA VAL A 46 -1.26 5.53 9.49
C VAL A 46 -2.07 6.67 8.89
N ILE A 47 -2.85 7.34 9.70
CA ILE A 47 -3.84 8.32 9.23
C ILE A 47 -3.68 9.65 9.97
N ARG A 48 -4.07 10.72 9.29
CA ARG A 48 -4.24 12.04 9.88
C ARG A 48 -5.22 12.83 9.02
N ASP A 49 -6.32 13.24 9.63
CA ASP A 49 -7.36 14.04 8.99
C ASP A 49 -7.90 13.39 7.69
N GLU A 50 -8.18 12.08 7.75
CA GLU A 50 -8.69 11.29 6.61
C GLU A 50 -10.14 10.84 6.81
N GLY A 51 -10.85 11.38 7.80
CA GLY A 51 -12.16 10.89 8.25
C GLY A 51 -13.18 10.80 7.11
N HIS A 52 -13.10 11.73 6.15
CA HIS A 52 -13.99 11.79 4.99
C HIS A 52 -13.93 10.55 4.10
N ARG A 53 -12.80 9.86 3.98
CA ARG A 53 -12.68 8.69 3.06
C ARG A 53 -12.77 7.33 3.77
N LEU A 54 -12.64 7.31 5.10
CA LEU A 54 -12.48 6.05 5.84
C LEU A 54 -13.69 5.12 5.78
N ALA A 55 -14.91 5.65 5.66
CA ALA A 55 -16.11 4.82 5.51
C ALA A 55 -16.03 3.91 4.28
N PHE A 56 -15.63 4.45 3.13
CA PHE A 56 -15.44 3.66 1.91
C PHE A 56 -14.22 2.73 2.02
N PHE A 57 -13.10 3.23 2.55
CA PHE A 57 -11.89 2.44 2.78
C PHE A 57 -12.17 1.16 3.58
N LEU A 58 -12.86 1.29 4.72
CA LEU A 58 -13.22 0.14 5.57
C LEU A 58 -14.15 -0.82 4.82
N GLN A 59 -15.19 -0.30 4.15
CA GLN A 59 -16.14 -1.13 3.41
C GLN A 59 -15.46 -1.89 2.27
N TYR A 60 -14.55 -1.25 1.53
CA TYR A 60 -13.82 -1.87 0.43
C TYR A 60 -13.04 -3.10 0.90
N TYR A 61 -12.27 -2.95 1.99
CA TYR A 61 -11.45 -4.03 2.51
C TYR A 61 -12.26 -5.12 3.23
N ARG A 62 -13.38 -4.76 3.89
CA ARG A 62 -14.36 -5.75 4.37
C ARG A 62 -14.90 -6.60 3.24
N ASN A 63 -15.25 -5.99 2.10
CA ASN A 63 -15.75 -6.71 0.92
C ASN A 63 -14.68 -7.65 0.32
N LEU A 64 -13.39 -7.28 0.41
CA LEU A 64 -12.29 -8.16 0.02
C LEU A 64 -12.02 -9.29 1.02
N GLY A 65 -12.66 -9.27 2.21
CA GLY A 65 -12.53 -10.31 3.23
C GLY A 65 -11.48 -10.01 4.31
N PHE A 66 -11.03 -8.76 4.46
CA PHE A 66 -10.26 -8.38 5.65
C PHE A 66 -11.15 -8.29 6.87
N GLU A 67 -10.66 -8.81 7.99
CA GLU A 67 -11.48 -9.05 9.19
C GLU A 67 -11.25 -7.99 10.27
N HIS A 68 -10.08 -7.35 10.27
CA HIS A 68 -9.71 -6.37 11.29
C HIS A 68 -8.89 -5.22 10.73
N PHE A 69 -9.04 -4.05 11.32
CA PHE A 69 -8.35 -2.84 10.96
C PHE A 69 -7.55 -2.30 12.13
N ILE A 70 -6.32 -1.91 11.87
CA ILE A 70 -5.46 -1.20 12.80
C ILE A 70 -5.21 0.18 12.22
N CYS A 71 -5.78 1.20 12.85
CA CYS A 71 -5.60 2.59 12.46
C CYS A 71 -4.67 3.27 13.46
N ILE A 72 -3.52 3.76 12.99
CA ILE A 72 -2.59 4.56 13.78
C ILE A 72 -2.86 6.04 13.47
N ASP A 73 -3.59 6.71 14.34
CA ASP A 73 -3.91 8.13 14.23
C ASP A 73 -2.72 9.01 14.66
N ASN A 74 -2.27 9.91 13.80
CA ASN A 74 -1.20 10.87 14.11
C ASN A 74 -1.73 12.27 14.35
N GLY A 75 -2.67 12.38 15.29
CA GLY A 75 -3.19 13.65 15.80
C GLY A 75 -4.18 14.28 14.83
N SER A 76 -5.18 13.51 14.40
CA SER A 76 -6.32 14.06 13.64
C SER A 76 -7.11 15.05 14.49
N THR A 77 -7.75 15.98 13.79
CA THR A 77 -8.53 17.11 14.34
C THR A 77 -9.90 17.24 13.68
N ASP A 78 -10.21 16.39 12.71
CA ASP A 78 -11.43 16.38 11.89
C ASP A 78 -12.51 15.40 12.40
N GLY A 79 -12.33 14.81 13.58
CA GLY A 79 -13.24 13.78 14.12
C GLY A 79 -12.92 12.35 13.69
N THR A 80 -11.79 12.12 12.99
CA THR A 80 -11.36 10.78 12.53
C THR A 80 -11.29 9.76 13.66
N ALA A 81 -10.72 10.12 14.81
CA ALA A 81 -10.54 9.20 15.93
C ALA A 81 -11.89 8.76 16.52
N GLU A 82 -12.81 9.70 16.70
CA GLU A 82 -14.16 9.46 17.19
C GLU A 82 -14.94 8.56 16.23
N LEU A 83 -14.88 8.85 14.93
CA LEU A 83 -15.49 8.03 13.88
C LEU A 83 -15.00 6.58 13.95
N LEU A 84 -13.68 6.38 14.00
CA LEU A 84 -13.08 5.04 14.01
C LEU A 84 -13.35 4.27 15.29
N SER A 85 -13.42 4.96 16.43
CA SER A 85 -13.78 4.36 17.72
C SER A 85 -15.20 3.79 17.76
N GLY A 86 -16.05 4.13 16.80
CA GLY A 86 -17.40 3.58 16.67
C GLY A 86 -17.47 2.19 16.04
N PHE A 87 -16.40 1.69 15.41
CA PHE A 87 -16.39 0.40 14.74
C PHE A 87 -15.81 -0.72 15.63
N ASP A 88 -16.45 -1.89 15.62
CA ASP A 88 -16.08 -3.05 16.45
C ASP A 88 -14.89 -3.84 15.88
N ASP A 89 -14.63 -3.71 14.58
CA ASP A 89 -13.53 -4.33 13.85
C ASP A 89 -12.32 -3.39 13.65
N VAL A 90 -12.35 -2.20 14.27
CA VAL A 90 -11.25 -1.22 14.22
C VAL A 90 -10.58 -1.12 15.58
N SER A 91 -9.29 -1.45 15.63
CA SER A 91 -8.39 -1.09 16.72
C SER A 91 -7.73 0.25 16.41
N LEU A 92 -7.95 1.23 17.28
CA LEU A 92 -7.40 2.58 17.17
C LEU A 92 -6.20 2.75 18.10
N LEU A 93 -5.09 3.21 17.54
CA LEU A 93 -3.88 3.55 18.27
C LEU A 93 -3.53 5.00 17.94
N SER A 94 -3.02 5.76 18.91
CA SER A 94 -2.48 7.10 18.66
C SER A 94 -0.97 7.08 18.56
N ALA A 95 -0.45 7.96 17.72
CA ALA A 95 0.97 8.26 17.60
C ALA A 95 1.24 9.75 17.89
N HIS A 96 2.03 10.03 18.92
CA HIS A 96 2.31 11.42 19.36
C HIS A 96 3.64 12.00 18.83
N GLY A 97 4.36 11.26 18.00
CA GLY A 97 5.65 11.69 17.43
C GLY A 97 5.50 12.45 16.10
N SER A 98 6.60 13.04 15.63
CA SER A 98 6.67 13.58 14.27
C SER A 98 6.58 12.46 13.22
N TYR A 99 5.63 12.59 12.31
CA TYR A 99 5.43 11.70 11.17
C TYR A 99 6.72 11.49 10.36
N LYS A 100 7.36 12.59 9.94
CA LYS A 100 8.63 12.57 9.20
C LYS A 100 9.75 11.91 10.01
N ALA A 101 9.86 12.19 11.31
CA ALA A 101 10.87 11.59 12.18
C ALA A 101 10.64 10.10 12.47
N ALA A 102 9.41 9.61 12.28
CA ALA A 102 9.05 8.19 12.29
C ALA A 102 9.11 7.56 10.88
N ARG A 103 9.76 8.24 9.93
CA ARG A 103 9.91 7.83 8.52
C ARG A 103 8.56 7.65 7.83
N PHE A 104 7.70 8.65 7.96
CA PHE A 104 6.34 8.64 7.42
C PHE A 104 5.51 7.50 8.04
N GLY A 105 5.54 7.40 9.38
CA GLY A 105 4.78 6.41 10.16
C GLY A 105 5.31 4.97 10.11
N ASN A 106 6.24 4.66 9.22
CA ASN A 106 6.78 3.32 9.01
C ASN A 106 7.38 2.68 10.28
N ASP A 107 8.03 3.46 11.14
CA ASP A 107 8.58 2.93 12.40
C ASP A 107 7.49 2.56 13.42
N TRP A 108 6.34 3.26 13.40
CA TRP A 108 5.17 2.91 14.23
C TRP A 108 4.49 1.65 13.73
N ILE A 109 4.27 1.55 12.41
CA ILE A 109 3.73 0.33 11.78
C ILE A 109 4.56 -0.87 12.15
N ASN A 110 5.88 -0.78 12.02
CA ASN A 110 6.78 -1.85 12.41
C ASN A 110 6.57 -2.27 13.87
N GLU A 111 6.39 -1.33 14.80
CA GLU A 111 6.13 -1.69 16.19
C GLU A 111 4.81 -2.45 16.33
N VAL A 112 3.75 -1.92 15.72
CA VAL A 112 2.40 -2.43 15.87
C VAL A 112 2.24 -3.82 15.24
N ILE A 113 2.76 -4.05 14.03
CA ILE A 113 2.67 -5.38 13.39
C ILE A 113 3.44 -6.45 14.15
N ASN A 114 4.60 -6.12 14.73
CA ASN A 114 5.40 -7.09 15.49
C ASN A 114 4.83 -7.32 16.90
N ARG A 115 4.03 -6.38 17.41
CA ARG A 115 3.34 -6.50 18.69
C ARG A 115 2.04 -7.31 18.59
N TYR A 116 1.24 -7.11 17.53
CA TYR A 116 -0.11 -7.65 17.46
C TYR A 116 -0.40 -8.60 16.29
N CYS A 117 0.40 -8.57 15.23
CA CYS A 117 0.05 -9.24 13.98
C CYS A 117 0.84 -10.53 13.71
N ARG A 118 1.41 -11.16 14.73
CA ARG A 118 2.12 -12.44 14.58
C ARG A 118 1.16 -13.50 14.05
N GLU A 119 1.60 -14.27 13.05
CA GLU A 119 0.80 -15.31 12.37
C GLU A 119 -0.43 -14.78 11.65
N LYS A 120 -0.37 -13.52 11.18
CA LYS A 120 -1.42 -12.87 10.38
C LYS A 120 -0.88 -12.39 9.04
N TRP A 121 -1.76 -12.33 8.06
CA TRP A 121 -1.55 -11.58 6.84
C TRP A 121 -1.86 -10.11 7.12
N VAL A 122 -0.89 -9.23 6.85
CA VAL A 122 -1.01 -7.80 7.09
C VAL A 122 -0.93 -7.06 5.77
N LEU A 123 -1.95 -6.26 5.48
CA LEU A 123 -1.97 -5.30 4.40
C LEU A 123 -1.60 -3.91 4.93
N TYR A 124 -0.46 -3.37 4.53
CA TYR A 124 -0.05 -1.99 4.79
C TYR A 124 -0.36 -1.12 3.58
N VAL A 125 -1.32 -0.21 3.75
CA VAL A 125 -1.79 0.76 2.75
C VAL A 125 -2.09 2.12 3.38
N ASP A 126 -1.93 3.18 2.59
CA ASP A 126 -2.43 4.52 2.93
C ASP A 126 -3.94 4.63 2.65
N ALA A 127 -4.62 5.64 3.20
CA ALA A 127 -6.08 5.75 3.13
C ALA A 127 -6.64 6.04 1.71
N ASP A 128 -5.78 6.40 0.76
CA ASP A 128 -6.09 6.54 -0.68
C ASP A 128 -5.52 5.40 -1.55
N GLU A 129 -5.02 4.33 -0.95
CA GLU A 129 -4.52 3.16 -1.67
C GLU A 129 -5.51 2.00 -1.57
N PHE A 130 -5.86 1.38 -2.70
CA PHE A 130 -6.81 0.26 -2.78
C PHE A 130 -6.20 -0.94 -3.49
N LEU A 131 -6.15 -2.08 -2.81
CA LEU A 131 -5.54 -3.30 -3.36
C LEU A 131 -6.45 -3.94 -4.42
N VAL A 132 -5.87 -4.24 -5.57
CA VAL A 132 -6.47 -5.03 -6.66
C VAL A 132 -5.56 -6.20 -6.98
N TYR A 133 -6.14 -7.35 -7.27
CA TYR A 133 -5.44 -8.55 -7.71
C TYR A 133 -6.32 -9.33 -8.69
N PRO A 134 -5.76 -10.24 -9.51
CA PRO A 134 -6.58 -11.00 -10.44
C PRO A 134 -7.68 -11.77 -9.72
N HIS A 135 -8.92 -11.64 -10.19
CA HIS A 135 -10.15 -12.21 -9.59
C HIS A 135 -10.59 -11.59 -8.26
N CYS A 136 -10.11 -10.41 -7.86
CA CYS A 136 -10.53 -9.79 -6.59
C CYS A 136 -12.03 -9.45 -6.50
N ASP A 137 -12.74 -9.46 -7.62
CA ASP A 137 -14.20 -9.33 -7.74
C ASP A 137 -14.97 -10.59 -7.36
N SER A 138 -14.34 -11.76 -7.42
CA SER A 138 -14.98 -13.08 -7.22
C SER A 138 -14.23 -14.00 -6.25
N CYS A 139 -13.00 -13.64 -5.87
CA CYS A 139 -12.14 -14.40 -4.97
C CYS A 139 -11.69 -13.49 -3.80
N PRO A 140 -12.16 -13.75 -2.57
CA PRO A 140 -11.72 -13.02 -1.39
C PRO A 140 -10.24 -13.24 -1.07
N ILE A 141 -9.71 -12.39 -0.19
CA ILE A 141 -8.28 -12.32 0.12
C ILE A 141 -7.73 -13.61 0.73
N ASP A 142 -8.55 -14.34 1.48
CA ASP A 142 -8.20 -15.63 2.08
C ASP A 142 -7.80 -16.66 1.01
N GLN A 143 -8.55 -16.76 -0.10
CA GLN A 143 -8.23 -17.64 -1.23
C GLN A 143 -6.90 -17.26 -1.89
N LEU A 144 -6.67 -15.96 -2.12
CA LEU A 144 -5.39 -15.49 -2.67
C LEU A 144 -4.23 -15.85 -1.74
N THR A 145 -4.37 -15.57 -0.44
CA THR A 145 -3.31 -15.87 0.52
C THR A 145 -3.08 -17.36 0.70
N ALA A 146 -4.12 -18.20 0.67
CA ALA A 146 -3.98 -19.65 0.71
C ALA A 146 -3.23 -20.17 -0.51
N TYR A 147 -3.49 -19.61 -1.70
CA TYR A 147 -2.72 -19.89 -2.91
C TYR A 147 -1.24 -19.51 -2.73
N ILE A 148 -0.96 -18.27 -2.31
CA ILE A 148 0.40 -17.77 -2.10
C ILE A 148 1.14 -18.65 -1.08
N GLU A 149 0.51 -19.00 0.05
CA GLU A 149 1.08 -19.89 1.06
C GLU A 149 1.39 -21.28 0.48
N SER A 150 0.48 -21.84 -0.32
CA SER A 150 0.68 -23.18 -0.90
C SER A 150 1.82 -23.26 -1.91
N THR A 151 2.19 -22.12 -2.49
CA THR A 151 3.37 -22.00 -3.38
C THR A 151 4.64 -21.62 -2.61
N GLY A 152 4.58 -21.54 -1.28
CA GLY A 152 5.69 -21.17 -0.40
C GLY A 152 5.94 -19.67 -0.30
N GLY A 153 5.04 -18.84 -0.83
CA GLY A 153 5.11 -17.39 -0.75
C GLY A 153 4.59 -16.82 0.56
N HIS A 154 5.07 -15.62 0.88
CA HIS A 154 4.73 -14.91 2.13
C HIS A 154 4.50 -13.40 1.92
N SER A 155 4.34 -12.97 0.67
CA SER A 155 4.12 -11.58 0.33
C SER A 155 3.55 -11.43 -1.07
N LEU A 156 2.70 -10.43 -1.27
CA LEU A 156 2.24 -10.02 -2.60
C LEU A 156 3.01 -8.78 -3.04
N ARG A 157 3.62 -8.88 -4.21
CA ARG A 157 4.24 -7.76 -4.91
C ARG A 157 3.20 -7.05 -5.77
N SER A 158 3.27 -5.74 -5.79
CA SER A 158 2.29 -4.89 -6.45
C SER A 158 2.93 -3.70 -7.16
N VAL A 159 2.22 -3.16 -8.15
CA VAL A 159 2.52 -1.85 -8.74
C VAL A 159 1.48 -0.83 -8.28
N MET A 160 1.92 0.36 -7.91
CA MET A 160 1.05 1.50 -7.64
C MET A 160 0.63 2.12 -8.97
N ILE A 161 -0.68 2.28 -9.15
CA ILE A 161 -1.30 2.89 -10.33
C ILE A 161 -1.99 4.17 -9.86
N ASP A 162 -1.47 5.32 -10.29
CA ASP A 162 -2.09 6.59 -9.94
C ASP A 162 -3.36 6.79 -10.78
N MET A 163 -4.47 7.00 -10.08
CA MET A 163 -5.80 7.16 -10.68
C MET A 163 -6.11 8.63 -10.90
N TYR A 164 -6.63 8.96 -12.07
CA TYR A 164 -6.99 10.32 -12.45
C TYR A 164 -8.29 10.39 -13.26
N SER A 165 -8.70 11.59 -13.64
CA SER A 165 -9.86 11.85 -14.50
C SER A 165 -9.44 12.74 -15.69
N SER A 166 -10.37 12.98 -16.61
CA SER A 166 -10.20 13.97 -17.69
C SER A 166 -10.44 15.41 -17.24
N ARG A 167 -10.71 15.64 -15.96
CA ARG A 167 -10.95 16.97 -15.39
C ARG A 167 -9.73 17.46 -14.63
N PRO A 168 -9.57 18.79 -14.48
CA PRO A 168 -8.57 19.35 -13.59
C PRO A 168 -8.69 18.79 -12.17
N VAL A 169 -7.55 18.66 -11.48
CA VAL A 169 -7.50 18.04 -10.13
C VAL A 169 -8.42 18.73 -9.12
N LEU A 170 -8.56 20.05 -9.22
CA LEU A 170 -9.45 20.85 -8.35
C LEU A 170 -10.94 20.48 -8.52
N GLU A 171 -11.33 19.95 -9.67
CA GLU A 171 -12.70 19.54 -9.97
C GLU A 171 -12.99 18.07 -9.59
N ASN A 172 -11.95 17.30 -9.25
CA ASN A 172 -12.08 15.90 -8.82
C ASN A 172 -12.50 15.81 -7.35
N ILE A 173 -13.73 16.24 -7.08
CA ILE A 173 -14.34 16.19 -5.74
C ILE A 173 -14.90 14.80 -5.50
N CYS A 174 -14.36 14.10 -4.50
CA CYS A 174 -14.93 12.86 -3.98
C CYS A 174 -15.62 13.17 -2.65
N GLU A 175 -16.95 13.07 -2.64
CA GLU A 175 -17.75 13.30 -1.44
C GLU A 175 -17.40 12.27 -0.34
N PRO A 176 -17.54 12.64 0.95
CA PRO A 176 -17.23 11.73 2.05
C PRO A 176 -17.92 10.37 1.92
N GLY A 177 -17.16 9.29 2.10
CA GLY A 177 -17.62 7.91 2.02
C GLY A 177 -17.96 7.40 0.62
N ARG A 178 -17.71 8.17 -0.45
CA ARG A 178 -17.90 7.72 -1.84
C ARG A 178 -16.72 6.92 -2.37
N ASN A 179 -17.00 6.10 -3.37
CA ASN A 179 -16.00 5.37 -4.13
C ASN A 179 -15.20 6.34 -5.02
N PRO A 180 -13.88 6.51 -4.81
CA PRO A 180 -13.09 7.46 -5.60
C PRO A 180 -12.92 7.03 -7.07
N LEU A 181 -13.20 5.76 -7.43
CA LEU A 181 -13.30 5.33 -8.82
C LEU A 181 -14.45 5.98 -9.58
N GLU A 182 -15.50 6.46 -8.91
CA GLU A 182 -16.58 7.21 -9.58
C GLU A 182 -16.11 8.58 -10.09
N VAL A 183 -14.98 9.08 -9.56
CA VAL A 183 -14.39 10.38 -9.89
C VAL A 183 -13.17 10.20 -10.79
N CYS A 184 -12.25 9.33 -10.37
CA CYS A 184 -10.97 9.09 -11.04
C CYS A 184 -10.86 7.62 -11.44
N ASN A 185 -11.34 7.26 -12.63
CA ASN A 185 -11.23 5.89 -13.18
C ASN A 185 -10.21 5.77 -14.31
N LEU A 186 -9.45 6.82 -14.62
CA LEU A 186 -8.45 6.78 -15.69
C LEU A 186 -7.06 6.47 -15.13
N PHE A 187 -6.23 5.82 -15.94
CA PHE A 187 -4.85 5.47 -15.59
C PHE A 187 -3.95 5.40 -16.83
N ASP A 188 -2.63 5.52 -16.66
CA ASP A 188 -1.66 5.26 -17.74
C ASP A 188 -1.50 3.75 -17.90
N ARG A 189 -1.75 3.21 -19.11
CA ARG A 189 -1.62 1.77 -19.41
C ARG A 189 -0.15 1.32 -19.51
N SER A 190 0.75 2.21 -19.89
CA SER A 190 2.19 1.95 -20.00
C SER A 190 3.04 3.06 -19.37
N GLY A 191 4.33 3.10 -19.71
CA GLY A 191 5.28 4.08 -19.17
C GLY A 191 5.90 3.69 -17.83
N TYR A 192 5.71 2.46 -17.36
CA TYR A 192 6.33 1.91 -16.15
C TYR A 192 7.68 1.26 -16.50
N VAL A 193 8.73 1.67 -15.80
CA VAL A 193 10.10 1.18 -15.96
C VAL A 193 10.54 0.47 -14.68
N ALA A 194 11.00 -0.77 -14.83
CA ALA A 194 11.49 -1.59 -13.73
C ALA A 194 13.02 -1.64 -13.70
N HIS A 195 13.61 -1.60 -12.51
CA HIS A 195 15.03 -1.80 -12.26
C HIS A 195 15.23 -2.76 -11.08
N PHE A 196 16.04 -3.81 -11.28
CA PHE A 196 16.37 -4.75 -10.22
C PHE A 196 17.59 -4.28 -9.44
N ASP A 197 17.39 -3.97 -8.16
CA ASP A 197 18.46 -3.68 -7.20
C ASP A 197 18.98 -4.99 -6.61
N GLU A 198 20.05 -5.51 -7.22
CA GLU A 198 20.68 -6.78 -6.81
C GLU A 198 21.13 -6.78 -5.35
N ARG A 199 21.57 -5.63 -4.82
CA ARG A 199 22.10 -5.53 -3.46
C ARG A 199 21.00 -5.78 -2.43
N ASN A 200 19.80 -5.27 -2.70
CA ASN A 200 18.66 -5.39 -1.80
C ASN A 200 17.61 -6.42 -2.26
N GLY A 201 17.82 -7.09 -3.40
CA GLY A 201 16.88 -8.05 -3.96
C GLY A 201 15.50 -7.46 -4.20
N THR A 202 15.41 -6.19 -4.62
CA THR A 202 14.14 -5.46 -4.76
C THR A 202 13.98 -4.96 -6.18
N ILE A 203 12.78 -5.09 -6.75
CA ILE A 203 12.46 -4.47 -8.05
C ILE A 203 11.86 -3.10 -7.77
N TRP A 204 12.54 -2.07 -8.25
CA TRP A 204 12.06 -0.69 -8.23
C TRP A 204 11.28 -0.40 -9.50
N ILE A 205 10.10 0.21 -9.37
CA ILE A 205 9.29 0.64 -10.51
C ILE A 205 9.11 2.14 -10.42
N LYS A 206 9.22 2.85 -11.54
CA LYS A 206 8.90 4.28 -11.69
C LYS A 206 8.17 4.49 -13.00
N GLY A 207 7.37 5.55 -13.13
CA GLY A 207 6.60 5.77 -14.35
C GLY A 207 5.22 6.34 -14.14
N GLY A 208 4.30 5.89 -14.98
CA GLY A 208 2.91 6.34 -15.02
C GLY A 208 2.78 7.84 -15.24
N VAL A 209 1.61 8.38 -14.88
CA VAL A 209 1.29 9.80 -15.05
C VAL A 209 2.28 10.69 -14.32
N ARG A 210 2.75 10.28 -13.13
CA ARG A 210 3.75 11.05 -12.39
C ARG A 210 5.06 11.15 -13.15
N GLY A 211 5.56 10.02 -13.66
CA GLY A 211 6.75 9.97 -14.51
C GLY A 211 6.62 10.83 -15.77
N ARG A 212 5.50 10.68 -16.49
CA ARG A 212 5.22 11.35 -17.76
C ARG A 212 5.09 12.86 -17.65
N ILE A 213 4.40 13.35 -16.62
CA ILE A 213 4.08 14.77 -16.43
C ILE A 213 5.19 15.51 -15.69
N TYR A 214 5.67 14.97 -14.57
CA TYR A 214 6.52 15.71 -13.62
C TYR A 214 8.01 15.33 -13.69
N PHE A 215 8.33 14.18 -14.29
CA PHE A 215 9.69 13.61 -14.28
C PHE A 215 10.16 13.10 -15.65
N ARG A 216 9.66 13.68 -16.76
CA ARG A 216 9.91 13.19 -18.14
C ARG A 216 11.38 12.89 -18.45
N ASP A 217 12.28 13.79 -18.07
CA ASP A 217 13.72 13.66 -18.34
C ASP A 217 14.54 13.22 -17.12
N ARG A 218 13.86 12.91 -16.01
CA ARG A 218 14.46 12.57 -14.72
C ARG A 218 13.62 11.54 -13.98
N LEU A 219 13.20 10.49 -14.71
CA LEU A 219 12.27 9.48 -14.20
C LEU A 219 12.73 8.88 -12.86
N TRP A 220 14.05 8.70 -12.71
CA TRP A 220 14.67 8.17 -11.50
C TRP A 220 14.75 9.14 -10.31
N ASP A 221 14.34 10.39 -10.47
CA ASP A 221 14.08 11.32 -9.37
C ASP A 221 12.62 11.23 -8.88
N GLY A 222 11.74 10.63 -9.67
CA GLY A 222 10.33 10.45 -9.35
C GLY A 222 10.06 9.43 -8.23
N PRO A 223 8.80 9.33 -7.78
CA PRO A 223 8.40 8.39 -6.73
C PRO A 223 8.58 6.93 -7.15
N ALA A 224 8.81 6.07 -6.16
CA ALA A 224 8.74 4.63 -6.34
C ALA A 224 7.28 4.18 -6.46
N LEU A 225 7.01 3.28 -7.41
CA LEU A 225 5.69 2.70 -7.66
C LEU A 225 5.64 1.20 -7.32
N ASN A 226 6.77 0.55 -7.05
CA ASN A 226 6.79 -0.85 -6.58
C ASN A 226 6.29 -0.94 -5.14
N LYS A 227 5.35 -1.82 -4.82
CA LYS A 227 4.83 -2.01 -3.47
C LYS A 227 4.85 -3.49 -3.10
N ILE A 228 4.94 -3.77 -1.81
CA ILE A 228 4.81 -5.10 -1.20
C ILE A 228 3.84 -4.94 -0.03
N PRO A 229 2.57 -4.63 -0.31
CA PRO A 229 1.66 -4.15 0.72
C PRO A 229 1.14 -5.29 1.58
N LEU A 230 1.02 -6.50 1.05
CA LEU A 230 0.49 -7.67 1.76
C LEU A 230 1.63 -8.62 2.14
N VAL A 231 1.83 -8.85 3.44
CA VAL A 231 2.92 -9.67 3.98
C VAL A 231 2.40 -10.61 5.06
N TYR A 232 2.83 -11.87 5.03
CA TYR A 232 2.61 -12.81 6.12
C TYR A 232 3.67 -12.63 7.21
N VAL A 233 3.21 -12.34 8.43
CA VAL A 233 4.07 -12.02 9.56
C VAL A 233 4.43 -13.28 10.35
N THR A 234 5.46 -14.00 9.89
CA THR A 234 6.07 -15.11 10.65
C THR A 234 7.33 -14.67 11.36
N GLY A 235 7.30 -14.63 12.70
CA GLY A 235 8.37 -14.00 13.47
C GLY A 235 8.38 -12.48 13.25
N GLU A 236 9.55 -11.88 13.09
CA GLU A 236 9.62 -10.44 12.82
C GLU A 236 9.51 -10.10 11.34
N ARG A 237 8.80 -9.01 11.06
CA ARG A 237 8.75 -8.35 9.74
C ARG A 237 8.99 -6.88 9.90
N LEU A 238 9.76 -6.29 8.99
CA LEU A 238 10.09 -4.87 9.06
C LEU A 238 9.94 -4.25 7.68
N PHE A 239 9.00 -3.33 7.53
CA PHE A 239 8.96 -2.40 6.42
C PHE A 239 10.17 -1.47 6.52
N LEU A 240 11.01 -1.46 5.49
CA LEU A 240 12.30 -0.75 5.47
C LEU A 240 12.15 0.64 4.84
N LYS A 241 11.33 0.76 3.80
CA LYS A 241 11.09 1.99 3.04
C LYS A 241 9.60 2.10 2.70
N SER A 242 8.77 2.36 3.71
CA SER A 242 7.31 2.14 3.60
C SER A 242 7.07 0.71 3.08
N SER A 243 5.97 0.47 2.37
CA SER A 243 5.67 -0.80 1.70
C SER A 243 6.50 -1.05 0.43
N HIS A 244 7.48 -0.22 0.06
CA HIS A 244 8.32 -0.46 -1.13
C HIS A 244 9.39 -1.54 -0.93
N GLN A 245 9.78 -1.81 0.32
CA GLN A 245 10.82 -2.77 0.66
C GLN A 245 10.60 -3.33 2.06
N VAL A 246 10.69 -4.65 2.20
CA VAL A 246 10.40 -5.39 3.43
C VAL A 246 11.59 -6.30 3.78
N TRP A 247 11.80 -6.49 5.08
CA TRP A 247 12.70 -7.50 5.63
C TRP A 247 11.90 -8.72 6.14
N PRO A 248 12.37 -9.97 5.89
CA PRO A 248 13.60 -10.34 5.16
C PRO A 248 13.54 -10.01 3.66
N LEU A 249 14.70 -9.74 3.07
CA LEU A 249 14.77 -9.23 1.69
C LEU A 249 14.22 -10.20 0.63
N SER A 250 14.11 -11.49 0.95
CA SER A 250 13.49 -12.51 0.09
C SER A 250 12.02 -12.23 -0.22
N LEU A 251 11.32 -11.47 0.63
CA LEU A 251 9.92 -11.08 0.41
C LEU A 251 9.77 -10.09 -0.76
N ASN A 252 10.82 -9.34 -1.10
CA ASN A 252 10.72 -8.29 -2.10
C ASN A 252 10.55 -8.80 -3.54
N LEU A 253 10.79 -10.10 -3.77
CA LEU A 253 10.60 -10.72 -5.08
C LEU A 253 9.27 -11.49 -5.19
N GLY A 254 8.55 -11.72 -4.08
CA GLY A 254 7.35 -12.54 -4.09
C GLY A 254 7.64 -14.00 -4.42
N ASP A 255 8.64 -14.61 -3.75
CA ASP A 255 9.09 -15.99 -3.98
C ASP A 255 7.90 -16.96 -4.00
N MET A 256 7.72 -17.69 -5.12
CA MET A 256 6.64 -18.66 -5.34
C MET A 256 7.18 -20.00 -5.87
N ARG A 257 8.43 -20.38 -5.54
CA ARG A 257 9.03 -21.71 -5.82
C ARG A 257 8.72 -22.32 -7.21
N GLY A 258 8.69 -21.51 -8.27
CA GLY A 258 8.42 -21.96 -9.65
C GLY A 258 6.93 -22.18 -10.00
N ALA A 259 6.01 -21.84 -9.10
CA ALA A 259 4.58 -21.74 -9.37
C ALA A 259 4.24 -20.46 -10.16
N LEU A 260 2.99 -20.35 -10.62
CA LEU A 260 2.51 -19.19 -11.36
C LEU A 260 2.60 -17.92 -10.49
N GLY A 261 3.46 -16.98 -10.88
CA GLY A 261 3.58 -15.72 -10.15
C GLY A 261 2.28 -14.91 -10.19
N VAL A 262 1.73 -14.58 -9.03
CA VAL A 262 0.66 -13.58 -8.87
C VAL A 262 1.22 -12.23 -8.43
N SER A 263 0.79 -11.15 -9.07
CA SER A 263 1.04 -9.78 -8.63
C SER A 263 -0.27 -9.01 -8.50
N GLY A 264 -0.25 -7.96 -7.68
CA GLY A 264 -1.38 -7.04 -7.52
C GLY A 264 -1.07 -5.63 -8.01
N ALA A 265 -2.02 -4.74 -7.78
CA ALA A 265 -1.84 -3.30 -7.91
C ALA A 265 -2.41 -2.59 -6.68
N LEU A 266 -1.89 -1.40 -6.38
CA LEU A 266 -2.56 -0.44 -5.52
C LEU A 266 -3.09 0.69 -6.39
N LEU A 267 -4.41 0.80 -6.51
CA LEU A 267 -5.02 1.99 -7.09
C LEU A 267 -4.84 3.15 -6.11
N HIS A 268 -4.24 4.25 -6.57
CA HIS A 268 -3.82 5.35 -5.71
C HIS A 268 -4.52 6.65 -6.13
N PHE A 269 -5.36 7.18 -5.24
CA PHE A 269 -6.24 8.32 -5.52
C PHE A 269 -5.63 9.64 -5.04
N LYS A 270 -4.43 9.94 -5.53
CA LYS A 270 -3.73 11.19 -5.22
C LYS A 270 -4.36 12.41 -5.87
N PHE A 271 -4.95 12.28 -7.05
CA PHE A 271 -5.40 13.40 -7.88
C PHE A 271 -6.86 13.81 -7.65
N LEU A 272 -7.24 13.92 -6.37
CA LEU A 272 -8.52 14.47 -5.90
C LEU A 272 -8.35 15.91 -5.41
N SER A 273 -9.43 16.69 -5.35
CA SER A 273 -9.40 18.11 -4.93
C SER A 273 -8.76 18.32 -3.56
N THR A 274 -8.95 17.37 -2.63
CA THR A 274 -8.32 17.38 -1.29
C THR A 274 -6.79 17.44 -1.33
N PHE A 275 -6.16 16.92 -2.39
CA PHE A 275 -4.72 16.96 -2.56
C PHE A 275 -4.20 18.39 -2.72
N VAL A 276 -4.92 19.26 -3.44
CA VAL A 276 -4.48 20.65 -3.64
C VAL A 276 -4.48 21.41 -2.32
N HIS A 277 -5.49 21.18 -1.47
CA HIS A 277 -5.53 21.75 -0.13
C HIS A 277 -4.37 21.25 0.75
N LYS A 278 -4.05 19.94 0.68
CA LYS A 278 -2.90 19.35 1.38
C LYS A 278 -1.55 19.89 0.89
N VAL A 279 -1.39 20.13 -0.41
CA VAL A 279 -0.18 20.73 -0.98
C VAL A 279 -0.08 22.22 -0.64
N ALA A 280 -1.19 22.94 -0.50
CA ALA A 280 -1.19 24.35 -0.13
C ALA A 280 -0.80 24.60 1.35
N ASP A 281 -1.08 23.65 2.25
CA ASP A 281 -0.73 23.72 3.67
C ASP A 281 0.78 23.54 3.91
N ALA A 282 1.43 24.58 4.46
CA ALA A 282 2.85 24.59 4.78
C ALA A 282 3.23 23.55 5.86
N ALA A 283 2.35 23.30 6.83
CA ALA A 283 2.58 22.30 7.87
C ALA A 283 2.59 20.90 7.24
N HIS A 284 1.62 20.61 6.37
CA HIS A 284 1.56 19.36 5.61
C HIS A 284 2.79 19.20 4.69
N ARG A 285 3.16 20.23 3.91
CA ARG A 285 4.36 20.18 3.03
C ARG A 285 5.64 19.84 3.81
N SER A 286 5.84 20.41 5.00
CA SER A 286 7.05 20.20 5.80
C SER A 286 7.28 18.73 6.22
N GLN A 287 6.18 17.95 6.29
CA GLN A 287 6.16 16.54 6.68
C GLN A 287 6.30 15.58 5.50
N HIS A 288 6.34 16.05 4.24
CA HIS A 288 6.37 15.22 3.03
C HIS A 288 7.70 15.34 2.25
N THR A 289 7.84 14.52 1.20
CA THR A 289 9.03 14.43 0.34
C THR A 289 9.13 15.63 -0.62
N GLU A 290 10.30 15.81 -1.24
CA GLU A 290 10.56 16.88 -2.23
C GLU A 290 9.63 16.82 -3.47
N GLU A 291 9.01 15.66 -3.71
CA GLU A 291 7.98 15.44 -4.73
C GLU A 291 6.81 16.44 -4.60
N TYR A 292 6.43 16.81 -3.38
CA TYR A 292 5.35 17.77 -3.12
C TYR A 292 5.65 19.18 -3.62
N THR A 293 6.94 19.55 -3.71
CA THR A 293 7.34 20.83 -4.28
C THR A 293 7.07 20.85 -5.79
N VAL A 294 7.26 19.72 -6.48
CA VAL A 294 7.02 19.59 -7.92
C VAL A 294 5.53 19.64 -8.25
N TYR A 295 4.65 19.21 -7.34
CA TYR A 295 3.19 19.27 -7.54
C TYR A 295 2.57 20.65 -7.33
N SER A 296 3.33 21.63 -6.86
CA SER A 296 2.82 22.97 -6.56
C SER A 296 2.89 23.95 -7.74
N SER A 297 3.41 23.53 -8.91
CA SER A 297 3.41 24.36 -10.12
C SER A 297 2.03 24.36 -10.80
N ASP A 298 1.39 25.53 -10.88
CA ASP A 298 0.05 25.76 -11.47
C ASP A 298 -0.13 25.25 -12.92
N LYS A 299 0.95 24.93 -13.64
CA LYS A 299 0.89 24.47 -15.03
C LYS A 299 0.47 23.01 -15.22
N ASP A 300 0.49 22.19 -14.17
CA ASP A 300 0.53 20.72 -14.31
C ASP A 300 -0.71 19.97 -13.79
N MET A 301 -1.80 20.69 -13.45
CA MET A 301 -3.03 20.12 -12.88
C MET A 301 -4.22 20.09 -13.86
N GLY A 302 -3.99 20.38 -15.14
CA GLY A 302 -5.04 20.71 -16.12
C GLY A 302 -5.52 19.56 -17.00
N ASP A 303 -4.64 18.66 -17.43
CA ASP A 303 -5.03 17.49 -18.25
C ASP A 303 -4.00 16.36 -18.13
N PHE A 304 -4.44 15.22 -17.61
CA PHE A 304 -3.62 14.01 -17.53
C PHE A 304 -3.88 13.05 -18.68
N VAL A 305 -4.93 13.24 -19.49
CA VAL A 305 -5.30 12.30 -20.54
C VAL A 305 -4.28 12.34 -21.68
N HIS A 306 -3.96 11.16 -22.22
CA HIS A 306 -3.18 11.03 -23.44
C HIS A 306 -3.55 9.74 -24.19
N ASP A 307 -2.90 9.48 -25.32
CA ASP A 307 -3.21 8.36 -26.23
C ASP A 307 -3.20 6.98 -25.54
N ASP A 308 -2.38 6.79 -24.50
CA ASP A 308 -2.28 5.52 -23.76
C ASP A 308 -2.99 5.55 -22.40
N THR A 309 -3.90 6.50 -22.21
CA THR A 309 -4.82 6.50 -21.07
C THR A 309 -5.84 5.37 -21.22
N GLY A 310 -5.97 4.55 -20.18
CA GLY A 310 -6.99 3.53 -20.02
C GLY A 310 -8.08 3.93 -19.04
N THR A 311 -9.21 3.23 -19.10
CA THR A 311 -10.30 3.33 -18.13
C THR A 311 -10.33 2.05 -17.32
N TYR A 312 -10.28 2.16 -16.00
CA TYR A 312 -10.38 1.05 -15.07
C TYR A 312 -11.86 0.73 -14.80
N THR A 313 -12.25 -0.50 -15.11
CA THR A 313 -13.55 -1.08 -14.83
C THR A 313 -13.43 -2.32 -13.95
N SER A 314 -12.34 -3.08 -14.12
CA SER A 314 -12.04 -4.28 -13.34
C SER A 314 -10.54 -4.55 -13.30
N TRP A 315 -10.14 -5.54 -12.49
CA TRP A 315 -8.76 -6.03 -12.47
C TRP A 315 -8.27 -6.47 -13.87
N LYS A 316 -9.17 -6.87 -14.77
CA LYS A 316 -8.82 -7.33 -16.12
C LYS A 316 -8.14 -6.23 -16.94
N ASP A 317 -8.56 -4.98 -16.79
CA ASP A 317 -7.97 -3.84 -17.50
C ASP A 317 -6.48 -3.69 -17.16
N LEU A 318 -6.09 -3.95 -15.91
CA LEU A 318 -4.68 -3.91 -15.51
C LEU A 318 -3.91 -5.15 -16.02
N SER A 319 -4.57 -6.30 -16.06
CA SER A 319 -3.98 -7.56 -16.52
C SER A 319 -3.73 -7.55 -18.03
N ASP A 320 -4.68 -7.05 -18.81
CA ASP A 320 -4.60 -6.95 -20.27
C ASP A 320 -3.47 -6.01 -20.73
N HIS A 321 -3.06 -5.07 -19.87
CA HIS A 321 -1.91 -4.18 -20.09
C HIS A 321 -0.63 -4.63 -19.35
N GLY A 322 -0.62 -5.84 -18.77
CA GLY A 322 0.56 -6.45 -18.16
C GLY A 322 1.01 -5.80 -16.84
N LEU A 323 0.18 -4.95 -16.23
CA LEU A 323 0.48 -4.26 -14.98
C LEU A 323 0.31 -5.18 -13.77
N ILE A 324 -0.60 -6.15 -13.87
CA ILE A 324 -0.74 -7.27 -12.93
C ILE A 324 -0.67 -8.60 -13.66
N GLN A 325 -0.38 -9.68 -12.94
CA GLN A 325 -0.17 -11.01 -13.50
C GLN A 325 -0.76 -12.09 -12.60
N GLY A 326 -0.98 -13.28 -13.17
CA GLY A 326 -1.30 -14.48 -12.42
C GLY A 326 -2.72 -14.99 -12.58
N GLU A 327 -3.48 -14.60 -13.61
CA GLU A 327 -4.90 -15.00 -13.79
C GLU A 327 -5.19 -16.50 -13.57
N GLY A 328 -4.24 -17.37 -13.90
CA GLY A 328 -4.37 -18.81 -13.71
C GLY A 328 -4.37 -19.29 -12.25
N TRP A 329 -4.05 -18.45 -11.26
CA TRP A 329 -3.91 -18.85 -9.86
C TRP A 329 -5.20 -19.45 -9.29
N LYS A 330 -6.37 -18.98 -9.74
CA LYS A 330 -7.69 -19.49 -9.35
C LYS A 330 -7.94 -20.95 -9.76
N ASN A 331 -7.27 -21.41 -10.81
CA ASN A 331 -7.39 -22.78 -11.30
C ASN A 331 -6.35 -23.72 -10.68
N TRP A 332 -5.48 -23.19 -9.81
CA TRP A 332 -4.43 -23.98 -9.18
C TRP A 332 -5.03 -24.91 -8.14
N LYS A 333 -5.03 -26.22 -8.45
CA LYS A 333 -5.35 -27.27 -7.48
C LYS A 333 -4.04 -27.83 -6.94
N ASN A 334 -3.83 -27.74 -5.63
CA ASN A 334 -2.76 -28.48 -4.99
C ASN A 334 -3.12 -29.96 -4.98
N ILE A 335 -2.52 -30.73 -5.89
CA ILE A 335 -2.52 -32.19 -5.81
C ILE A 335 -1.45 -32.57 -4.78
N SER A 336 -1.72 -32.34 -3.51
CA SER A 336 -0.86 -32.83 -2.44
C SER A 336 -1.72 -33.19 -1.22
N GLY A 337 -2.16 -34.45 -1.21
CA GLY A 337 -2.35 -35.19 0.04
C GLY A 337 -3.74 -35.75 0.31
N SER A 338 -4.28 -36.65 -0.54
CA SER A 338 -5.10 -37.81 -0.12
C SER A 338 -5.62 -38.63 -1.32
N GLU A 339 -4.77 -39.02 -2.28
CA GLU A 339 -5.14 -40.05 -3.28
C GLU A 339 -3.88 -40.51 -4.05
N ILE A 340 -2.99 -41.26 -3.38
CA ILE A 340 -2.23 -42.41 -3.90
C ILE A 340 -2.01 -43.36 -2.73
#